data_AF-A0A8H8P2F7-F1
#
_entry.id   AF-A0A8H8P2F7-F1
#
_cell.length_a   1.000
_cell.length_b   1.000
_cell.length_c   1.000
_cell.angle_alpha   90.00
_cell.angle_beta   90.00
_cell.angle_gamma   90.00
#
_symmetry.space_group_name_H-M   'P 1'
#
loop_
_entity.id
_entity.type
_entity.pdbx_description
1 polymer ?
#
loop_
_entity_poly.entity_id
_entity_poly.type
_entity_poly.pdbx_seq_one_letter_code
_entity_poly.pdbx_strand_id
1 'polypeptide(L)'
;MDTAPGHQFQPPTPQDSRSPCPALNAAANHNYLPRSGKGLGLFQLCKAVHDLYGLTYLVAAIPAVFGILSCGSGGRVDLEQLAKHGKLEHDASLSRLDHADGDNKNVCPWLVDQLIAQSTDGRRLSMRDFAKARVFEGKSGAKNTAS
;
A
#
# COMPACT_ATOMS: atom_id res chain seq x y z
N MET A 1 -17.61 -3.63 7.48
CA MET A 1 -17.30 -4.41 6.27
C MET A 1 -17.24 -5.85 6.69
N ASP A 2 -18.40 -6.51 6.72
CA ASP A 2 -18.43 -7.95 6.89
C ASP A 2 -18.05 -8.54 5.53
N THR A 3 -16.92 -9.25 5.49
CA THR A 3 -16.38 -9.78 4.23
C THR A 3 -17.15 -11.04 3.82
N ALA A 4 -17.23 -11.26 2.51
CA ALA A 4 -17.88 -12.44 1.94
C ALA A 4 -17.36 -13.74 2.60
N PRO A 5 -18.19 -14.80 2.70
CA PRO A 5 -17.75 -16.08 3.24
C PRO A 5 -16.45 -16.56 2.59
N GLY A 6 -15.45 -16.93 3.41
CA GLY A 6 -14.12 -17.35 2.94
C GLY A 6 -13.08 -16.22 2.84
N HIS A 7 -13.50 -14.97 3.03
CA HIS A 7 -12.65 -13.78 3.01
C HIS A 7 -12.59 -13.04 4.35
N GLN A 8 -12.90 -13.74 5.46
CA GLN A 8 -12.82 -13.13 6.79
C GLN A 8 -11.42 -12.59 7.06
N PHE A 9 -11.38 -11.44 7.76
CA PHE A 9 -10.13 -10.86 8.21
C PHE A 9 -9.39 -11.85 9.09
N GLN A 10 -8.09 -12.02 8.83
CA GLN A 10 -7.16 -12.59 9.79
C GLN A 10 -5.90 -11.72 9.80
N PRO A 11 -5.37 -11.37 10.98
CA PRO A 11 -4.16 -10.59 11.07
C PRO A 11 -2.97 -11.36 10.49
N PRO A 12 -1.98 -10.68 9.92
CA PRO A 12 -0.75 -11.33 9.48
C PRO A 12 0.04 -11.88 10.68
N THR A 13 0.69 -13.02 10.48
CA THR A 13 1.73 -13.52 11.37
C THR A 13 3.07 -12.85 11.08
N PRO A 14 4.07 -12.91 11.98
CA PRO A 14 5.41 -12.38 11.71
C PRO A 14 6.12 -13.00 10.50
N GLN A 15 5.69 -14.18 10.05
CA GLN A 15 6.26 -14.87 8.89
C GLN A 15 5.59 -14.45 7.57
N ASP A 16 4.47 -13.73 7.63
CA ASP A 16 3.73 -13.28 6.46
C ASP A 16 4.33 -11.99 5.91
N SER A 17 4.50 -11.94 4.59
CA SER A 17 5.02 -10.78 3.89
C SER A 17 3.93 -9.73 3.69
N ARG A 18 4.22 -8.47 4.00
CA ARG A 18 3.34 -7.31 3.77
C ARG A 18 4.11 -6.17 3.15
N SER A 19 3.40 -5.31 2.44
CA SER A 19 3.93 -4.22 1.59
C SER A 19 3.64 -2.83 2.20
N PRO A 20 4.21 -1.75 1.65
CA PRO A 20 3.73 -0.39 1.93
C PRO A 20 2.32 -0.13 1.38
N CYS A 21 1.81 -0.97 0.46
CA CYS A 21 0.51 -0.79 -0.16
C CYS A 21 -0.63 -1.29 0.75
N PRO A 22 -1.53 -0.41 1.22
CA PRO A 22 -2.65 -0.82 2.07
C PRO A 22 -3.60 -1.78 1.36
N ALA A 23 -3.78 -1.62 0.04
CA ALA A 23 -4.69 -2.47 -0.73
C ALA A 23 -4.21 -3.93 -0.80
N LEU A 24 -2.94 -4.18 -1.15
CA LEU A 24 -2.42 -5.55 -1.22
C LEU A 24 -2.36 -6.23 0.16
N ASN A 25 -2.09 -5.45 1.21
CA ASN A 25 -2.11 -5.96 2.58
C ASN A 25 -3.52 -6.41 3.00
N ALA A 26 -4.55 -5.62 2.68
CA ALA A 26 -5.93 -6.01 2.92
C ALA A 26 -6.31 -7.25 2.09
N ALA A 27 -5.93 -7.30 0.81
CA ALA A 27 -6.16 -8.47 -0.03
C ALA A 27 -5.55 -9.75 0.55
N ALA A 28 -4.34 -9.71 1.10
CA ALA A 28 -3.72 -10.86 1.78
C ALA A 28 -4.40 -11.17 3.13
N ASN A 29 -4.73 -10.17 3.94
CA ASN A 29 -5.43 -10.35 5.22
C ASN A 29 -6.87 -10.89 5.05
N HIS A 30 -7.45 -10.72 3.87
CA HIS A 30 -8.78 -11.21 3.51
C HIS A 30 -8.74 -12.37 2.49
N ASN A 31 -7.61 -13.06 2.34
CA ASN A 31 -7.49 -14.28 1.52
C ASN A 31 -7.83 -14.11 0.01
N TYR A 32 -7.80 -12.89 -0.52
CA TYR A 32 -7.84 -12.64 -1.98
C TYR A 32 -6.46 -12.88 -2.62
N LEU A 33 -5.41 -12.69 -1.84
CA LEU A 33 -4.06 -13.18 -2.12
C LEU A 33 -3.72 -14.31 -1.14
N PRO A 34 -2.76 -15.20 -1.48
CA PRO A 34 -2.15 -16.09 -0.49
C PRO A 34 -1.79 -15.30 0.77
N ARG A 35 -2.26 -15.74 1.95
CA ARG A 35 -2.08 -15.01 3.22
C ARG A 35 -0.62 -14.76 3.56
N SER A 36 0.26 -15.66 3.11
CA SER A 36 1.72 -15.52 3.22
C SER A 36 2.26 -14.28 2.54
N GLY A 37 1.57 -13.72 1.54
CA GLY A 37 2.04 -12.57 0.76
C GLY A 37 3.30 -12.86 -0.07
N LYS A 38 3.65 -14.13 -0.28
CA LYS A 38 4.90 -14.56 -0.91
C LYS A 38 4.66 -15.21 -2.27
N GLY A 39 5.58 -15.01 -3.20
CA GLY A 39 5.58 -15.60 -4.52
C GLY A 39 4.31 -15.28 -5.28
N LEU A 40 3.96 -14.01 -5.39
CA LEU A 40 2.76 -13.58 -6.09
C LEU A 40 3.06 -13.39 -7.57
N GLY A 41 2.32 -14.08 -8.43
CA GLY A 41 2.37 -13.89 -9.88
C GLY A 41 1.39 -12.84 -10.39
N LEU A 42 1.55 -12.42 -11.65
CA LEU A 42 0.73 -11.38 -12.28
C LEU A 42 -0.78 -11.65 -12.16
N PHE A 43 -1.22 -12.87 -12.51
CA PHE A 43 -2.64 -13.22 -12.45
C PHE A 43 -3.22 -13.15 -11.03
N GLN A 44 -2.44 -13.55 -10.01
CA GLN A 44 -2.89 -13.49 -8.62
C GLN A 44 -3.09 -12.03 -8.17
N LEU A 45 -2.13 -11.16 -8.49
CA LEU A 45 -2.22 -9.73 -8.19
C LEU A 45 -3.41 -9.07 -8.90
N CYS A 46 -3.56 -9.29 -10.21
CA CYS A 46 -4.65 -8.67 -10.96
C CYS A 46 -6.02 -9.17 -10.52
N LYS A 47 -6.16 -10.48 -10.31
CA LYS A 47 -7.41 -11.08 -9.83
C LYS A 47 -7.80 -10.56 -8.45
N ALA A 48 -6.85 -10.51 -7.50
CA ALA A 48 -7.16 -10.02 -6.16
C ALA A 48 -7.63 -8.56 -6.17
N VAL A 49 -6.99 -7.71 -6.97
CA VAL A 49 -7.37 -6.30 -7.11
C VAL A 49 -8.74 -6.15 -7.78
N HIS A 50 -9.03 -6.97 -8.80
CA HIS A 50 -10.34 -7.00 -9.45
C HIS A 50 -11.46 -7.47 -8.50
N ASP A 51 -11.27 -8.62 -7.86
CA ASP A 51 -12.30 -9.25 -7.02
C ASP A 51 -12.61 -8.43 -5.76
N LEU A 52 -11.59 -7.82 -5.13
CA LEU A 52 -11.77 -7.07 -3.89
C LEU A 52 -12.20 -5.61 -4.13
N TYR A 53 -11.66 -4.94 -5.14
CA TYR A 53 -11.87 -3.50 -5.35
C TYR A 53 -12.69 -3.15 -6.59
N GLY A 54 -13.04 -4.13 -7.43
CA GLY A 54 -13.80 -3.91 -8.67
C GLY A 54 -13.00 -3.21 -9.77
N LEU A 55 -11.67 -3.09 -9.64
CA LEU A 55 -10.84 -2.46 -10.66
C LEU A 55 -10.70 -3.36 -11.90
N THR A 56 -10.55 -2.76 -13.07
CA THR A 56 -10.36 -3.53 -14.31
C THR A 56 -8.99 -4.22 -14.31
N TYR A 57 -8.88 -5.36 -14.99
CA TYR A 57 -7.61 -6.07 -15.14
C TYR A 57 -6.51 -5.21 -15.75
N LEU A 58 -6.86 -4.28 -16.66
CA LEU A 58 -5.89 -3.36 -17.27
C LEU A 58 -5.28 -2.41 -16.23
N VAL A 59 -6.11 -1.79 -15.37
CA VAL A 59 -5.64 -0.90 -14.31
C VAL A 59 -4.83 -1.67 -13.27
N ALA A 60 -5.19 -2.92 -12.98
CA ALA A 60 -4.44 -3.77 -12.05
C ALA A 60 -3.11 -4.30 -12.65
N ALA A 61 -3.06 -4.56 -13.95
CA ALA A 61 -1.89 -5.15 -14.62
C ALA A 61 -0.70 -4.20 -14.66
N ILE A 62 -0.91 -2.90 -14.87
CA ILE A 62 0.18 -1.92 -14.94
C ILE A 62 1.06 -1.94 -13.67
N PRO A 63 0.53 -1.70 -12.45
CA PRO A 63 1.33 -1.75 -11.24
C PRO A 63 1.82 -3.17 -10.91
N ALA A 64 1.07 -4.22 -11.25
CA ALA A 64 1.47 -5.60 -10.99
C ALA A 64 2.71 -6.01 -11.83
N VAL A 65 2.70 -5.70 -13.13
CA VAL A 65 3.85 -5.94 -14.02
C VAL A 65 5.05 -5.13 -13.55
N PHE A 66 4.86 -3.85 -13.25
CA PHE A 66 5.95 -2.98 -12.79
C PHE A 66 6.56 -3.48 -11.48
N GLY A 67 5.74 -3.86 -10.49
CA GLY A 67 6.19 -4.41 -9.21
C GLY A 67 6.95 -5.72 -9.37
N ILE A 68 6.47 -6.64 -10.21
CA ILE A 68 7.16 -7.91 -10.49
C ILE A 68 8.52 -7.67 -11.14
N LEU A 69 8.60 -6.81 -12.15
CA LEU A 69 9.85 -6.56 -12.89
C LEU A 69 10.86 -5.74 -12.09
N SER A 70 10.40 -4.78 -11.28
CA SER A 70 11.27 -3.84 -10.58
C SER A 70 11.69 -4.29 -9.18
N CYS A 71 10.85 -5.09 -8.52
CA CYS A 71 11.04 -5.50 -7.13
C CYS A 71 11.17 -7.02 -6.96
N GLY A 72 10.54 -7.79 -7.84
CA GLY A 72 10.49 -9.25 -7.77
C GLY A 72 11.66 -9.97 -8.45
N SER A 73 11.53 -11.30 -8.55
CA SER A 73 12.45 -12.17 -9.28
C SER A 73 11.69 -13.38 -9.87
N GLY A 74 12.15 -13.90 -11.01
CA GLY A 74 11.52 -15.07 -11.65
C GLY A 74 10.03 -14.89 -12.01
N GLY A 75 9.61 -13.65 -12.31
CA GLY A 75 8.21 -13.34 -12.64
C GLY A 75 7.25 -13.35 -11.43
N ARG A 76 7.79 -13.32 -10.21
CA ARG A 76 7.04 -13.35 -8.96
C ARG A 76 7.55 -12.29 -7.98
N VAL A 77 6.73 -11.92 -7.02
CA VAL A 77 7.09 -10.93 -6.00
C VAL A 77 6.52 -11.29 -4.63
N ASP A 78 7.31 -11.08 -3.58
CA ASP A 78 6.84 -11.06 -2.19
C ASP A 78 6.40 -9.63 -1.85
N LEU A 79 5.31 -9.46 -1.11
CA LEU A 79 4.74 -8.15 -0.81
C LEU A 79 5.76 -7.17 -0.17
N GLU A 80 6.64 -7.67 0.68
CA GLU A 80 7.71 -6.88 1.32
C GLU A 80 8.71 -6.31 0.32
N GLN A 81 8.97 -6.99 -0.80
CA GLN A 81 9.89 -6.49 -1.83
C GLN A 81 9.38 -5.20 -2.47
N LEU A 82 8.06 -4.94 -2.40
CA LEU A 82 7.48 -3.68 -2.87
C LEU A 82 7.89 -2.47 -2.02
N ALA A 83 8.50 -2.67 -0.85
CA ALA A 83 9.09 -1.60 -0.03
C ALA A 83 10.47 -1.12 -0.53
N LYS A 84 11.00 -1.70 -1.61
CA LYS A 84 12.28 -1.27 -2.19
C LYS A 84 12.15 0.18 -2.70
N HIS A 85 12.86 1.08 -2.03
CA HIS A 85 12.82 2.51 -2.30
C HIS A 85 13.26 2.89 -3.72
N GLY A 86 12.64 3.92 -4.28
CA GLY A 86 12.91 4.43 -5.63
C GLY A 86 12.47 3.49 -6.76
N LYS A 87 11.64 2.49 -6.45
CA LYS A 87 10.98 1.62 -7.42
C LYS A 87 9.50 2.01 -7.51
N LEU A 88 8.64 1.22 -6.87
CA LEU A 88 7.23 1.55 -6.69
C LEU A 88 7.01 2.33 -5.39
N GLU A 89 7.78 2.01 -4.36
CA GLU A 89 7.84 2.78 -3.11
C GLU A 89 8.51 4.14 -3.35
N HIS A 90 7.98 5.17 -2.70
CA HIS A 90 8.39 6.56 -2.84
C HIS A 90 8.10 7.35 -1.55
N ASP A 91 8.85 8.44 -1.37
CA ASP A 91 8.67 9.41 -0.28
C ASP A 91 7.35 10.20 -0.40
N ALA A 92 7.00 10.96 0.64
CA ALA A 92 5.72 11.65 0.80
C ALA A 92 4.53 10.69 0.77
N SER A 93 4.68 9.56 1.46
CA SER A 93 3.61 8.59 1.70
C SER A 93 2.64 9.10 2.78
N LEU A 94 1.33 8.87 2.59
CA LEU A 94 0.30 9.40 3.51
C LEU A 94 0.28 8.77 4.90
N SER A 95 1.05 7.72 5.13
CA SER A 95 0.95 6.87 6.34
C SER A 95 2.21 6.05 6.63
N ARG A 96 3.28 6.22 5.84
CA ARG A 96 4.57 5.54 5.97
C ARG A 96 5.61 6.64 6.00
N LEU A 97 6.69 6.44 6.75
CA LEU A 97 7.80 7.40 6.77
C LEU A 97 8.53 7.39 5.43
N ASP A 98 9.22 8.48 5.13
CA ASP A 98 10.15 8.53 4.01
C ASP A 98 11.33 7.59 4.28
N HIS A 99 11.99 7.12 3.22
CA HIS A 99 13.07 6.14 3.36
C HIS A 99 14.23 6.66 4.21
N ALA A 100 14.53 7.96 4.10
CA ALA A 100 15.56 8.63 4.90
C ALA A 100 15.14 8.81 6.38
N ASP A 101 13.83 8.90 6.65
CA ASP A 101 13.27 9.21 7.96
C ASP A 101 12.97 7.94 8.79
N GLY A 102 12.92 6.76 8.15
CA GLY A 102 12.83 5.47 8.84
C GLY A 102 12.07 4.39 8.10
N ASP A 103 11.08 3.80 8.78
CA ASP A 103 10.30 2.66 8.27
C ASP A 103 9.31 3.09 7.18
N ASN A 104 9.71 2.87 5.92
CA ASN A 104 8.93 3.17 4.72
C ASN A 104 7.88 2.11 4.37
N LYS A 105 7.75 1.05 5.17
CA LYS A 105 6.84 -0.07 4.89
C LYS A 105 5.63 -0.07 5.83
N ASN A 106 5.89 -0.02 7.13
CA ASN A 106 4.87 -0.17 8.15
C ASN A 106 4.11 1.14 8.39
N VAL A 107 2.84 1.01 8.80
CA VAL A 107 2.00 2.17 9.09
C VAL A 107 2.60 2.95 10.26
N CYS A 108 2.79 4.25 10.04
CA CYS A 108 3.17 5.22 11.05
C CYS A 108 1.90 5.87 11.62
N PRO A 109 1.55 5.62 12.91
CA PRO A 109 0.27 6.07 13.46
C PRO A 109 0.05 7.58 13.40
N TRP A 110 1.08 8.38 13.71
CA TRP A 110 0.92 9.83 13.73
C TRP A 110 0.74 10.45 12.33
N LEU A 111 1.25 9.81 11.27
CA LEU A 111 0.96 10.23 9.89
C LEU A 111 -0.50 9.94 9.52
N VAL A 112 -1.06 8.85 10.02
CA VAL A 112 -2.50 8.56 9.87
C VAL A 112 -3.33 9.60 10.62
N ASP A 113 -2.95 9.95 11.85
CA ASP A 113 -3.62 11.00 12.61
C ASP A 113 -3.55 12.37 11.88
N GLN A 114 -2.39 12.69 11.31
CA GLN A 114 -2.18 13.89 10.50
C GLN A 114 -3.06 13.91 9.24
N LEU A 115 -3.20 12.77 8.56
CA LEU A 115 -4.09 12.63 7.41
C LEU A 115 -5.55 12.81 7.82
N ILE A 116 -5.99 12.17 8.89
CA ILE A 116 -7.37 12.28 9.40
C ILE A 116 -7.68 13.74 9.78
N ALA A 117 -6.73 14.44 10.38
CA ALA A 117 -6.86 15.87 10.72
C ALA A 117 -7.06 16.79 9.50
N GLN A 118 -6.79 16.32 8.28
CA GLN A 118 -7.09 17.10 7.05
C GLN A 118 -8.59 17.14 6.73
N SER A 119 -9.42 16.30 7.35
CA SER A 119 -10.87 16.29 7.14
C SER A 119 -11.49 17.63 7.50
N THR A 120 -12.07 18.31 6.51
CA THR A 120 -12.67 19.64 6.70
C THR A 120 -14.04 19.59 7.37
N ASP A 121 -14.73 18.45 7.32
CA ASP A 121 -16.05 18.25 7.94
C ASP A 121 -16.01 17.36 9.20
N GLY A 122 -14.81 16.86 9.57
CA GLY A 122 -14.60 15.96 10.70
C GLY A 122 -15.28 14.59 10.57
N ARG A 123 -15.81 14.25 9.39
CA ARG A 123 -16.58 13.02 9.14
C ARG A 123 -15.97 12.16 8.05
N ARG A 124 -15.37 12.76 7.03
CA ARG A 124 -14.79 12.06 5.88
C ARG A 124 -13.63 12.83 5.29
N LEU A 125 -12.78 12.12 4.54
CA LEU A 125 -11.78 12.75 3.69
C LEU A 125 -12.38 12.93 2.30
N SER A 126 -12.60 14.19 1.92
CA SER A 126 -12.96 14.52 0.54
C SER A 126 -11.74 14.45 -0.39
N MET A 127 -11.98 14.42 -1.69
CA MET A 127 -10.89 14.54 -2.69
C MET A 127 -10.06 15.81 -2.49
N ARG A 128 -10.68 16.90 -2.02
CA ARG A 128 -9.98 18.15 -1.73
C ARG A 128 -9.05 18.00 -0.51
N ASP A 129 -9.47 17.25 0.50
CA ASP A 129 -8.67 17.01 1.69
C ASP A 129 -7.46 16.13 1.35
N PHE A 130 -7.65 15.08 0.54
CA PHE A 130 -6.54 14.28 0.01
C PHE A 130 -5.56 15.08 -0.85
N ALA A 131 -6.07 15.96 -1.73
CA ALA A 131 -5.22 16.82 -2.55
C ALA A 131 -4.37 17.76 -1.69
N LYS A 132 -4.95 18.34 -0.62
CA LYS A 132 -4.21 19.15 0.35
C LYS A 132 -3.15 18.33 1.08
N ALA A 133 -3.53 17.15 1.60
CA ALA A 133 -2.63 16.23 2.28
C ALA A 133 -1.41 15.90 1.41
N ARG A 134 -1.62 15.58 0.13
CA ARG A 134 -0.54 15.27 -0.80
C ARG A 134 0.46 16.42 -0.98
N VAL A 135 -0.03 17.65 -1.08
CA VAL A 135 0.84 18.84 -1.20
C VAL A 135 1.56 19.12 0.11
N PHE A 136 0.93 18.83 1.25
CA PHE A 136 1.54 18.97 2.56
C PHE A 136 2.72 18.00 2.75
N GLU A 137 2.52 16.71 2.51
CA GLU A 137 3.59 15.70 2.63
C GLU A 137 4.78 16.02 1.73
N GLY A 138 4.54 16.43 0.47
CA GLY A 138 5.61 16.79 -0.45
C GLY A 138 6.45 18.01 -0.01
N LYS A 139 5.90 18.89 0.85
CA LYS A 139 6.64 20.01 1.44
C LYS A 139 7.35 19.64 2.73
N SER A 140 6.80 18.70 3.50
CA SER A 140 7.42 18.21 4.74
C SER A 140 8.65 17.35 4.45
N GLY A 141 8.58 16.44 3.47
CA GLY A 141 9.74 15.64 3.03
C GLY A 141 10.90 16.50 2.51
N ALA A 142 10.60 17.58 1.77
CA ALA A 142 11.62 18.53 1.29
C ALA A 142 12.33 19.33 2.40
N LYS A 143 11.74 19.42 3.60
CA LYS A 143 12.36 20.10 4.76
C LYS A 143 13.27 19.18 5.55
N ASN A 144 13.01 17.86 5.55
CA ASN A 144 13.84 16.88 6.27
C ASN A 144 15.12 16.52 5.52
N THR A 145 15.18 16.68 4.20
CA THR A 145 16.40 16.43 3.40
C THR A 145 17.42 17.57 3.43
N ALA A 146 17.16 18.66 4.17
CA ALA A 146 17.95 19.88 4.17
C ALA A 146 18.67 20.17 5.52
N SER A 147 18.77 19.18 6.42
CA SER A 147 19.43 19.33 7.72
C SER A 147 20.56 18.35 7.97
#